data_AF-A0AAD9IHF2-F1
#
_entry.id   AF-A0AAD9IHF2-F1
#
_cell.length_a   1.000
_cell.length_b   1.000
_cell.length_c   1.000
_cell.angle_alpha   90.00
_cell.angle_beta   90.00
_cell.angle_gamma   90.00
#
_symmetry.space_group_name_H-M   'P 1'
#
loop_
_entity.id
_entity.type
_entity.pdbx_description
1 polymer ?
#
loop_
_entity_poly.entity_id
_entity_poly.type
_entity_poly.pdbx_seq_one_letter_code
_entity_poly.pdbx_strand_id
1 'polypeptide(L)'
;MRCDQTSVFRLVTSHALRDTFASDRQHMRDECGEWTAPPPSWPCIVPAGGAEPHTLPLFLDADVHMGEGTCVLEDADLAWLPDIFGQVALTDAPKRRAQEATPRELRRTIEIVVL
;
A
#
# COMPACT_ATOMS: atom_id res chain seq x y z
N MET A 1 -14.56 19.23 -10.86
CA MET A 1 -14.30 19.12 -9.41
C MET A 1 -14.72 17.71 -9.01
N ARG A 2 -13.77 16.78 -8.84
CA ARG A 2 -14.07 15.37 -8.54
C ARG A 2 -14.23 15.25 -7.02
N CYS A 3 -15.46 15.17 -6.51
CA CYS A 3 -15.73 15.00 -5.07
C CYS A 3 -16.05 13.55 -4.68
N ASP A 4 -15.69 12.58 -5.52
CA ASP A 4 -16.04 11.15 -5.35
C ASP A 4 -14.80 10.24 -5.37
N GLN A 5 -13.65 10.74 -4.91
CA GLN A 5 -12.48 9.87 -4.68
C GLN A 5 -12.17 9.90 -3.19
N THR A 6 -12.60 8.89 -2.46
CA THR A 6 -12.08 8.63 -1.12
C THR A 6 -10.66 8.12 -1.28
N SER A 7 -9.70 8.90 -0.78
CA SER A 7 -8.31 8.45 -0.68
C SER A 7 -8.20 7.43 0.43
N VAL A 8 -7.40 6.40 0.19
CA VAL A 8 -7.01 5.43 1.21
C VAL A 8 -5.51 5.42 1.31
N PHE A 9 -5.01 5.15 2.51
CA PHE A 9 -3.59 5.14 2.81
C PHE A 9 -3.23 3.77 3.32
N ARG A 10 -2.15 3.20 2.77
CA ARG A 10 -1.58 1.97 3.33
C ARG A 10 -0.38 2.37 4.16
N LEU A 11 -0.47 2.15 5.47
CA LEU A 11 0.64 2.30 6.39
C LEU A 11 1.45 1.01 6.42
N VAL A 12 2.76 1.12 6.24
CA VAL A 12 3.68 -0.01 6.23
C VAL A 12 4.89 0.37 7.09
N THR A 13 5.26 -0.50 8.03
CA THR A 13 6.51 -0.31 8.76
C THR A 13 7.71 -0.44 7.83
N SER A 14 8.79 0.28 8.13
CA SER A 14 10.05 0.13 7.38
C SER A 14 10.56 -1.32 7.33
N HIS A 15 10.38 -2.10 8.40
CA HIS A 15 10.75 -3.53 8.42
C HIS A 15 9.88 -4.36 7.47
N ALA A 16 8.54 -4.24 7.57
CA ALA A 16 7.63 -4.95 6.69
C ALA A 16 7.85 -4.58 5.21
N LEU A 17 8.06 -3.29 4.92
CA LEU A 17 8.35 -2.83 3.57
C LEU A 17 9.64 -3.45 3.02
N ARG A 18 10.73 -3.39 3.80
CA ARG A 18 12.03 -3.95 3.40
C ARG A 18 11.96 -5.44 3.11
N ASP A 19 11.17 -6.18 3.89
CA ASP A 19 11.14 -7.64 3.83
C ASP A 19 10.16 -8.19 2.80
N THR A 20 9.15 -7.41 2.41
CA THR A 20 8.05 -7.91 1.55
C THR A 20 7.87 -7.14 0.24
N PHE A 21 8.42 -5.92 0.11
CA PHE A 21 8.26 -5.12 -1.10
C PHE A 21 9.19 -5.60 -2.23
N ALA A 22 8.61 -5.79 -3.40
CA ALA A 22 9.28 -6.23 -4.62
C ALA A 22 8.66 -5.53 -5.83
N SER A 23 9.50 -5.03 -6.74
CA SER A 23 9.05 -4.49 -8.02
C SER A 23 10.06 -4.77 -9.12
N ASP A 24 9.65 -5.59 -10.08
CA ASP A 24 10.34 -5.86 -11.34
C ASP A 24 10.15 -4.74 -12.39
N ARG A 25 9.38 -3.70 -12.06
CA ARG A 25 9.06 -2.52 -12.90
C ARG A 25 8.27 -2.84 -14.17
N GLN A 26 7.76 -4.05 -14.37
CA GLN A 26 7.04 -4.39 -15.61
C GLN A 26 5.78 -3.54 -15.83
N HIS A 27 5.15 -3.07 -14.76
CA HIS A 27 4.01 -2.14 -14.82
C HIS A 27 4.32 -0.79 -15.51
N MET A 28 5.60 -0.44 -15.67
CA MET A 28 6.05 0.77 -16.37
C MET A 28 6.37 0.53 -17.85
N ARG A 29 6.22 -0.70 -18.35
CA ARG A 29 6.34 -1.01 -19.77
C ARG A 29 5.00 -0.85 -20.46
N ASP A 30 5.01 -0.27 -21.65
CA ASP A 30 3.83 -0.19 -22.49
C ASP A 30 3.59 -1.50 -23.27
N GLU A 31 2.55 -1.52 -24.10
CA GLU A 31 2.17 -2.66 -24.94
C GLU A 31 3.24 -3.06 -25.97
N CYS A 32 4.13 -2.12 -26.34
CA CYS A 32 5.27 -2.36 -27.22
C CYS A 32 6.51 -2.87 -26.46
N GLY A 33 6.46 -2.90 -25.13
CA GLY A 33 7.59 -3.26 -24.27
C GLY A 33 8.57 -2.11 -23.99
N GLU A 34 8.24 -0.90 -24.44
CA GLU A 34 9.04 0.30 -24.21
C GLU A 34 8.75 0.90 -22.83
N TRP A 35 9.74 1.59 -22.27
CA TRP A 35 9.61 2.22 -20.96
C TRP A 35 8.80 3.51 -21.06
N THR A 36 7.68 3.59 -20.34
CA THR A 36 6.87 4.82 -20.23
C THR A 36 7.62 5.97 -19.52
N ALA A 37 8.61 5.63 -18.69
CA ALA A 37 9.56 6.54 -18.08
C ALA A 37 10.91 5.82 -17.88
N PRO A 38 12.06 6.51 -17.96
CA PRO A 38 13.36 5.87 -17.80
C PRO A 38 13.45 5.20 -16.42
N PRO A 39 13.75 3.89 -16.35
CA PRO A 39 13.83 3.20 -15.07
C PRO A 39 15.04 3.70 -14.28
N PRO A 40 14.97 3.72 -12.94
CA PRO A 40 16.12 4.05 -12.11
C PRO A 40 17.32 3.14 -12.39
N SER A 41 18.55 3.67 -12.28
CA SER A 41 19.79 2.94 -12.62
C SER A 41 20.20 1.85 -11.62
N TRP A 42 19.65 1.88 -10.40
CA TRP A 42 19.86 0.83 -9.41
C TRP A 42 19.05 -0.45 -9.75
N PRO A 43 19.48 -1.65 -9.30
CA PRO A 43 18.78 -2.92 -9.58
C PRO A 43 17.34 -2.93 -9.08
N CYS A 44 16.47 -3.78 -9.63
CA CYS A 44 15.10 -3.93 -9.11
C CYS A 44 15.09 -4.24 -7.60
N ILE A 45 14.13 -3.66 -6.87
CA ILE A 45 13.97 -3.94 -5.45
C ILE A 45 13.42 -5.36 -5.32
N VAL A 46 14.14 -6.17 -4.56
CA VAL A 46 13.79 -7.54 -4.24
C VAL A 46 13.84 -7.73 -2.71
N PRO A 47 12.92 -8.52 -2.15
CA PRO A 47 12.87 -8.75 -0.72
C PRO A 47 14.07 -9.60 -0.27
N ALA A 48 14.55 -9.35 0.95
CA ALA A 48 15.76 -9.99 1.48
C ALA A 48 15.70 -11.53 1.52
N GLY A 49 14.49 -12.12 1.53
CA GLY A 49 14.25 -13.57 1.56
C GLY A 49 14.11 -14.26 0.20
N GLY A 50 14.27 -13.54 -0.93
CA GLY A 50 14.12 -14.14 -2.27
C GLY A 50 12.68 -14.51 -2.65
N ALA A 51 11.69 -13.89 -2.00
CA ALA A 51 10.28 -14.04 -2.33
C ALA A 51 9.93 -13.42 -3.70
N GLU A 52 8.67 -13.64 -4.14
CA GLU A 52 8.09 -13.22 -5.42
C GLU A 52 8.66 -11.89 -5.96
N PRO A 53 9.08 -11.84 -7.24
CA PRO A 53 9.78 -10.67 -7.81
C PRO A 53 8.88 -9.44 -7.99
N HIS A 54 7.56 -9.58 -7.77
CA HIS A 54 6.57 -8.53 -8.04
C HIS A 54 5.43 -8.55 -7.01
N THR A 55 5.56 -7.75 -5.95
CA THR A 55 4.53 -7.63 -4.89
C THR A 55 3.83 -6.27 -4.90
N LEU A 56 4.28 -5.32 -5.73
CA LEU A 56 3.69 -3.97 -5.86
C LEU A 56 2.15 -3.97 -5.98
N PRO A 57 1.48 -4.86 -6.74
CA PRO A 57 0.01 -4.86 -6.82
C PRO A 57 -0.65 -5.08 -5.47
N LEU A 58 -0.05 -5.89 -4.58
CA LEU A 58 -0.58 -6.15 -3.24
C LEU A 58 -0.53 -4.90 -2.35
N PHE A 59 0.49 -4.05 -2.56
CA PHE A 59 0.60 -2.78 -1.84
C PHE A 59 -0.39 -1.73 -2.34
N LEU A 60 -0.80 -1.81 -3.61
CA LEU A 60 -1.74 -0.91 -4.27
C LEU A 60 -3.21 -1.38 -4.20
N ASP A 61 -3.46 -2.60 -3.72
CA ASP A 61 -4.80 -3.12 -3.49
C ASP A 61 -5.21 -2.84 -2.05
N ALA A 62 -6.30 -2.09 -1.83
CA ALA A 62 -6.77 -1.73 -0.48
C ALA A 62 -7.42 -2.90 0.26
N ASP A 63 -7.93 -3.88 -0.47
CA ASP A 63 -8.72 -4.99 0.08
C ASP A 63 -7.83 -6.14 0.57
N VAL A 64 -6.54 -6.12 0.21
CA VAL A 64 -5.54 -7.12 0.63
C VAL A 64 -5.02 -6.86 2.04
N HIS A 65 -5.11 -7.88 2.89
CA HIS A 65 -4.45 -7.92 4.20
C HIS A 65 -3.06 -8.54 4.05
N MET A 66 -2.01 -7.78 4.41
CA MET A 66 -0.61 -8.19 4.22
C MET A 66 0.07 -8.68 5.51
N GLY A 67 -0.69 -8.79 6.60
CA GLY A 67 -0.20 -9.24 7.90
C GLY A 67 0.42 -8.13 8.75
N GLU A 68 1.28 -8.53 9.69
CA GLU A 68 1.87 -7.65 10.71
C GLU A 68 2.67 -6.49 10.10
N GLY A 69 2.59 -5.33 10.74
CA GLY A 69 3.29 -4.13 10.28
C GLY A 69 2.66 -3.47 9.06
N THR A 70 1.44 -3.87 8.67
CA THR A 70 0.64 -3.22 7.62
C THR A 70 -0.78 -2.91 8.10
N CYS A 71 -1.31 -1.74 7.73
CA CYS A 71 -2.73 -1.42 7.91
C CYS A 71 -3.23 -0.48 6.80
N VAL A 72 -4.54 -0.50 6.56
CA VAL A 72 -5.21 0.42 5.63
C VAL A 72 -5.99 1.43 6.46
N LEU A 73 -5.84 2.70 6.09
CA LEU A 73 -6.47 3.85 6.71
C LEU A 73 -7.33 4.55 5.66
N GLU A 74 -8.53 4.95 6.05
CA GLU A 74 -9.38 5.82 5.25
C GLU A 74 -9.22 7.29 5.68
N ASP A 75 -9.78 8.22 4.91
CA ASP A 75 -9.68 9.66 5.19
C ASP A 75 -10.14 10.04 6.62
N ALA A 76 -11.14 9.32 7.16
CA ALA A 76 -11.63 9.50 8.53
C ALA A 76 -10.60 9.11 9.61
N ASP A 77 -9.67 8.20 9.29
CA ASP A 77 -8.64 7.74 10.22
C ASP A 77 -7.45 8.70 10.27
N LEU A 78 -7.28 9.55 9.24
CA LEU A 78 -6.16 10.49 9.16
C LEU A 78 -6.17 11.54 10.26
N ALA A 79 -7.36 11.91 10.76
CA ALA A 79 -7.51 12.82 11.89
C ALA A 79 -6.82 12.33 13.18
N TRP A 80 -6.52 11.03 13.26
CA TRP A 80 -5.92 10.36 14.42
C TRP A 80 -4.44 9.99 14.21
N LEU A 81 -3.83 10.36 13.08
CA LEU A 81 -2.42 10.06 12.79
C LEU A 81 -1.43 10.40 13.91
N PRO A 82 -1.53 11.54 14.63
CA PRO A 82 -0.62 11.86 15.72
C PRO A 82 -0.64 10.81 16.85
N ASP A 83 -1.81 10.22 17.13
CA ASP A 83 -1.98 9.20 18.17
C ASP A 83 -1.54 7.81 17.67
N ILE A 84 -1.74 7.53 16.38
CA ILE A 84 -1.30 6.28 15.72
C ILE A 84 0.23 6.17 15.71
N PHE A 85 0.94 7.28 15.46
CA PHE A 85 2.41 7.29 15.50
C PHE A 85 2.99 7.26 16.93
N GLY A 86 2.19 7.64 17.94
CA GLY A 86 2.59 7.60 19.35
C GLY A 86 2.51 6.21 20.01
N GLN A 87 1.78 5.26 19.40
CA GLN A 87 1.67 3.87 19.86
C GLN A 87 2.38 2.95 18.87
N VAL A 88 3.71 2.87 18.98
CA VAL A 88 4.52 1.85 18.28
C VAL A 88 4.31 0.49 18.93
N ALA A 89 3.14 -0.07 18.64
CA ALA A 89 2.89 -1.48 18.47
C ALA A 89 1.76 -1.53 17.44
N LEU A 90 2.09 -1.71 16.16
CA LEU A 90 1.11 -2.00 15.10
C LEU A 90 0.54 -3.41 15.26
N THR A 91 0.20 -3.76 16.50
CA THR A 91 -0.48 -4.96 16.93
C THR A 91 -1.86 -4.50 17.37
N ASP A 92 -2.86 -4.87 16.58
CA ASP A 92 -4.28 -4.49 16.73
C ASP A 92 -4.63 -3.04 16.36
N ALA A 93 -4.89 -2.84 15.06
CA ALA A 93 -5.84 -1.81 14.64
C ALA A 93 -7.19 -2.01 15.36
N PRO A 94 -7.91 -0.94 15.74
CA PRO A 94 -9.20 -1.08 16.40
C PRO A 94 -10.19 -1.81 15.47
N LYS A 95 -10.60 -3.02 15.87
CA LYS A 95 -11.71 -3.78 15.26
C LYS A 95 -13.00 -2.98 15.40
N ARG A 96 -13.27 -2.01 14.53
CA ARG A 96 -14.62 -1.48 14.37
C ARG A 96 -15.41 -2.42 13.47
N ARG A 97 -16.58 -2.81 13.99
CA ARG A 97 -17.54 -3.76 13.40
C ARG A 97 -17.66 -3.55 11.89
N ALA A 98 -17.50 -4.66 11.16
CA ALA A 98 -18.03 -4.80 9.82
C ALA A 98 -19.51 -4.42 9.85
N GLN A 99 -19.82 -3.23 9.34
CA GLN A 99 -21.17 -2.85 8.96
C GLN A 99 -21.17 -2.89 7.44
N GLU A 100 -22.00 -3.78 6.90
CA GLU A 100 -22.13 -4.13 5.49
C GLU A 100 -22.05 -2.89 4.58
N ALA A 101 -20.89 -2.69 3.95
CA ALA A 101 -20.73 -1.74 2.87
C ALA A 101 -20.83 -2.51 1.55
N THR A 102 -21.86 -2.16 0.79
CA THR A 102 -22.20 -2.67 -0.53
C THR A 102 -21.04 -2.49 -1.52
N PRO A 103 -20.85 -3.38 -2.51
CA PRO A 103 -19.74 -3.28 -3.44
C PRO A 103 -19.99 -2.10 -4.37
N ARG A 104 -19.33 -0.97 -4.09
CA ARG A 104 -19.29 0.18 -4.98
C ARG A 104 -17.89 0.23 -5.55
N GLU A 105 -17.79 -0.09 -6.84
CA GLU A 105 -16.57 0.02 -7.66
C GLU A 105 -16.11 1.48 -7.73
N LEU A 106 -15.48 1.95 -6.66
CA LEU A 106 -14.80 3.23 -6.61
C LEU A 106 -13.32 2.98 -6.79
N ARG A 107 -12.74 3.62 -7.81
CA ARG A 107 -11.30 3.68 -8.00
C ARG A 107 -10.70 4.49 -6.85
N ARG A 108 -10.31 3.79 -5.79
CA ARG A 108 -9.58 4.35 -4.66
C ARG A 108 -8.14 4.61 -5.10
N THR A 109 -7.64 5.80 -4.82
CA THR A 109 -6.22 6.12 -4.98
C THR A 109 -5.53 5.78 -3.68
N ILE A 110 -4.48 4.94 -3.75
CA ILE A 110 -3.70 4.50 -2.59
C ILE A 110 -2.40 5.28 -2.52
N GLU A 111 -2.13 5.89 -1.37
CA GLU A 111 -0.82 6.44 -1.03
C GLU A 111 -0.13 5.55 0.01
N ILE A 112 1.13 5.17 -0.25
CA ILE A 112 1.94 4.36 0.66
C ILE A 112 2.78 5.31 1.51
N VAL A 113 2.57 5.28 2.83
CA VAL A 113 3.33 6.08 3.79
C VAL A 113 4.29 5.15 4.53
N VAL A 114 5.58 5.46 4.46
CA VAL A 114 6.67 4.71 5.10
C VAL A 114 7.22 5.53 6.27
N LEU A 115 7.39 4.90 7.43
CA LEU A 115 7.95 5.48 8.66
C LEU A 115 9.37 5.02 8.95
#